data_AF-A0A382YPD9-F1
#
_entry.id   AF-A0A382YPD9-F1
#
_cell.length_a   1.000
_cell.length_b   1.000
_cell.length_c   1.000
_cell.angle_alpha   90.00
_cell.angle_beta   90.00
_cell.angle_gamma   90.00
#
_symmetry.space_group_name_H-M   'P 1'
#
loop_
_entity.id
_entity.type
_entity.pdbx_description
1 polymer ?
#
loop_
_entity_poly.entity_id
_entity_poly.type
_entity_poly.pdbx_seq_one_letter_code
_entity_poly.pdbx_strand_id
1 'polypeptide(L)' 'MKTLRYSEGIREAFEYLLSKYPDVCLMGQGLWSPWYVGNSMNDLEQQFGKDRVLDT' A
#
# COMPACT_ATOMS: atom_id res chain seq x y z
N MET A 1 13.47 14.88 -11.32
CA MET A 1 12.28 14.01 -11.48
C MET A 1 12.72 12.60 -11.13
N LYS A 2 12.01 11.92 -10.22
CA LYS A 2 12.32 10.53 -9.86
C LYS A 2 11.75 9.62 -10.95
N THR A 3 12.55 8.70 -11.49
CA THR A 3 12.05 7.65 -12.39
C THR A 3 11.59 6.48 -11.54
N LEU A 4 10.32 6.10 -11.68
CA LEU A 4 9.69 5.03 -10.91
C LEU A 4 9.12 3.98 -11.85
N ARG A 5 9.13 2.72 -11.41
CA ARG A 5 8.25 1.71 -12.01
C ARG A 5 6.80 2.10 -11.71
N TYR A 6 5.89 1.71 -12.59
CA TYR A 6 4.47 2.02 -12.42
C TYR A 6 3.92 1.58 -11.06
N SER A 7 4.26 0.36 -10.62
CA SER A 7 3.85 -0.17 -9.31
C SER A 7 4.46 0.57 -8.12
N GLU A 8 5.69 1.06 -8.24
CA GLU A 8 6.35 1.86 -7.20
C GLU A 8 5.66 3.22 -7.04
N GLY A 9 5.21 3.83 -8.15
CA GLY A 9 4.43 5.07 -8.12
C GLY A 9 3.10 4.91 -7.37
N ILE A 10 2.42 3.77 -7.56
CA ILE A 10 1.19 3.44 -6.81
C ILE A 10 1.51 3.25 -5.32
N ARG A 11 2.56 2.49 -5.00
CA ARG A 11 2.99 2.24 -3.61
C ARG A 11 3.31 3.55 -2.88
N GLU A 12 4.03 4.47 -3.54
CA GLU A 12 4.36 5.80 -2.99
C GLU A 12 3.11 6.65 -2.75
N ALA A 13 2.11 6.59 -3.64
CA ALA A 13 0.85 7.28 -3.44
C ALA A 13 0.09 6.76 -2.20
N PHE A 14 0.06 5.44 -2.02
CA PHE A 14 -0.55 4.83 -0.83
C PHE A 14 0.18 5.19 0.47
N GLU A 15 1.52 5.12 0.46
CA GLU A 15 2.34 5.52 1.60
C GLU A 15 2.14 7.00 1.97
N TYR A 16 2.03 7.87 0.95
CA TYR A 16 1.70 9.27 1.16
C TYR A 16 0.32 9.46 1.81
N LEU A 17 -0.71 8.79 1.29
CA LEU A 17 -2.07 8.92 1.84
C LEU A 17 -2.18 8.37 3.27
N LEU A 18 -1.63 7.18 3.53
CA LEU A 18 -1.65 6.53 4.84
C LEU A 18 -0.87 7.34 5.89
N SER A 19 0.25 7.95 5.51
CA SER A 19 1.06 8.76 6.43
C SER A 19 0.49 10.14 6.73
N LYS A 20 -0.29 10.72 5.81
CA LYS A 20 -0.85 12.08 5.96
C LYS A 20 -2.24 12.11 6.56
N TYR A 21 -3.07 11.12 6.28
CA TYR A 21 -4.48 11.12 6.65
C TYR A 21 -4.78 9.89 7.50
N PRO A 22 -5.00 10.04 8.82
CA PRO A 22 -5.24 8.90 9.71
C PRO A 22 -6.52 8.12 9.34
N ASP A 23 -7.49 8.77 8.71
CA ASP A 23 -8.79 8.18 8.35
C ASP A 23 -8.76 7.39 7.03
N VAL A 24 -7.62 7.37 6.32
CA VAL A 24 -7.47 6.55 5.11
C VAL A 24 -7.20 5.09 5.51
N CYS A 25 -7.86 4.15 4.85
CA CYS A 25 -7.49 2.73 4.88
C CYS A 25 -7.44 2.17 3.46
N LEU A 26 -6.70 1.08 3.29
CA LEU A 26 -6.62 0.33 2.05
C LEU A 26 -7.32 -1.01 2.28
N MET A 27 -8.22 -1.39 1.37
CA MET A 27 -9.01 -2.61 1.47
C MET A 27 -9.04 -3.33 0.13
N GLY A 28 -8.88 -4.65 0.14
CA GLY A 28 -8.96 -5.46 -1.07
C GLY A 28 -8.54 -6.90 -0.84
N GLN A 29 -8.72 -7.73 -1.87
CA GLN A 29 -8.31 -9.13 -1.82
C GLN A 29 -6.81 -9.27 -2.06
N GLY A 30 -6.14 -10.10 -1.27
CA GLY A 30 -4.73 -10.43 -1.40
C GLY A 30 -3.75 -9.28 -1.14
N LEU A 31 -4.13 -8.26 -0.35
CA LEU A 31 -3.27 -7.09 -0.12
C LEU A 31 -1.94 -7.43 0.54
N TRP A 32 -1.87 -8.49 1.35
CA TRP A 32 -0.62 -8.93 1.98
C TRP A 32 0.15 -9.94 1.14
N SER A 33 -0.41 -10.37 -0.01
CA SER A 33 0.21 -11.34 -0.90
C SER A 33 1.02 -10.64 -1.99
N PRO A 34 2.36 -10.70 -1.97
CA PRO A 34 3.19 -10.07 -3.01
C PRO A 34 2.92 -10.66 -4.40
N TRP A 35 2.33 -11.86 -4.48
CA TRP A 35 1.98 -12.51 -5.74
C TRP A 35 0.67 -12.01 -6.35
N TYR A 36 -0.20 -11.37 -5.55
CA TYR A 36 -1.51 -10.88 -6.00
C TYR A 36 -1.44 -9.40 -6.40
N VAL A 37 -0.90 -8.56 -5.52
CA VAL A 37 -0.81 -7.10 -5.71
C VAL A 37 0.56 -6.62 -6.20
N GLY A 38 1.53 -7.54 -6.36
CA GLY A 38 2.89 -7.20 -6.77
C GLY A 38 3.53 -6.18 -5.83
N ASN A 39 4.36 -5.30 -6.40
CA ASN A 39 5.08 -4.28 -5.63
C ASN A 39 4.21 -3.08 -5.21
N SER A 40 2.92 -3.06 -5.56
CA SER A 40 2.06 -1.89 -5.31
C SER A 40 1.65 -1.72 -3.85
N MET A 41 1.71 -2.78 -3.05
CA MET A 41 1.30 -2.81 -1.64
C MET A 41 2.41 -3.26 -0.69
N ASN A 42 3.62 -3.45 -1.22
CA ASN A 42 4.70 -4.14 -0.49
C ASN A 42 4.98 -3.49 0.86
N ASP A 43 4.86 -4.31 1.92
CA ASP A 43 5.09 -4.01 3.33
C ASP A 43 4.24 -2.89 3.96
N LEU A 44 3.16 -2.43 3.30
CA LEU A 44 2.33 -1.35 3.85
C LEU A 44 1.61 -1.76 5.15
N GLU A 45 1.23 -3.03 5.29
CA GLU A 45 0.63 -3.58 6.50
C GLU A 45 1.60 -3.62 7.68
N GLN A 46 2.90 -3.81 7.41
CA GLN A 46 3.95 -3.75 8.42
C GLN A 46 4.22 -2.31 8.86
N GLN A 47 4.11 -1.34 7.95
CA GLN A 47 4.37 0.06 8.24
C GLN A 47 3.19 0.78 8.91
N PHE A 48 1.96 0.49 8.48
CA PHE A 48 0.76 1.23 8.87
C PHE A 48 -0.24 0.42 9.69
N GLY A 49 0.02 -0.86 9.89
CA GLY A 49 -0.83 -1.77 10.65
C GLY A 49 -1.90 -2.46 9.81
N LYS A 50 -2.26 -3.67 10.21
CA LYS A 50 -3.30 -4.48 9.57
C LYS A 50 -4.71 -3.93 9.77
N ASP A 51 -4.89 -3.02 10.72
CA ASP A 51 -6.12 -2.25 10.94
C ASP A 51 -6.33 -1.17 9.86
N ARG A 52 -5.27 -0.78 9.15
CA ARG A 52 -5.32 0.21 8.06
C ARG A 52 -5.04 -0.35 6.67
N VAL A 53 -4.47 -1.55 6.60
CA VAL A 53 -4.29 -2.32 5.35
C VAL A 53 -5.01 -3.65 5.50
N LEU A 54 -6.27 -3.67 5.10
CA LEU A 54 -7.24 -4.72 5.37
C LEU A 54 -7.33 -5.69 4.19
N ASP A 55 -6.79 -6.89 4.37
CA ASP A 55 -6.90 -7.98 3.40
C ASP A 55 -8.26 -8.69 3.57
N THR A 56 -8.93 -9.02 2.46
CA THR A 56 -10.27 -9.63 2.41
C THR A 56 -10.33 -10.91 1.59
#